data_AF-Q5BGM3-F1
#
_entry.id   AF-Q5BGM3-F1
#
_cell.length_a   1.000
_cell.length_b   1.000
_cell.length_c   1.000
_cell.angle_alpha   90.00
_cell.angle_beta   90.00
_cell.angle_gamma   90.00
#
_symmetry.space_group_name_H-M   'P 1'
#
loop_
_entity.id
_entity.type
_entity.pdbx_description
1 polymer ?
#
loop_
_entity_poly.entity_id
_entity_poly.type
_entity_poly.pdbx_seq_one_letter_code
_entity_poly.pdbx_strand_id
1 'polypeptide(L)'
;MTDWIRLLPPEVVLQILSNLSFNDLLAFGATSRMNNEYHIASLRRLRLGVFEKRVHSIISLLQAGWASPEQLGSAWVDNETEHNYTISIVQHQKRAIKQWPLRRDLRQIINPDQQILTQHDRPQTQERMIRLQNQIFARVLQRYGRSLRNLEFMAYDLNLEGATALGSYCQHTLRSLALRFEHPHIRDGVMRPSIWLHPAPANEGWNSLIGVGRTKNIGLCNLECLILERAGITPWQLMMLVKRNPSLTTLKLRTCRGATPEFLYWLGGLNSDLDDSETRLDGPAPGADLEVLALEHCHRLLEHPIDECNHQSYGELDSGFEWVRSLSNLRSLSFSESTHIPSKLIDRANKIIWKIPEVILPYDPYDGNTPIAVDPRWK
;
A
#
# COMPACT_ATOMS: atom_id res chain seq x y z
N MET A 1 9.25 -44.25 -5.25
CA MET A 1 8.31 -43.44 -6.06
C MET A 1 9.10 -42.84 -7.19
N THR A 2 8.78 -43.20 -8.43
CA THR A 2 9.42 -42.68 -9.64
C THR A 2 9.09 -41.20 -9.79
N ASP A 3 10.13 -40.38 -9.95
CA ASP A 3 10.06 -38.91 -9.97
C ASP A 3 9.56 -38.42 -11.34
N TRP A 4 8.33 -38.80 -11.71
CA TRP A 4 7.70 -38.54 -13.02
C TRP A 4 7.65 -37.06 -13.37
N ILE A 5 7.66 -36.19 -12.36
CA ILE A 5 7.76 -34.73 -12.50
C ILE A 5 9.02 -34.32 -13.27
N ARG A 6 10.13 -35.07 -13.17
CA ARG A 6 11.37 -34.80 -13.91
C ARG A 6 11.28 -35.10 -15.40
N LEU A 7 10.28 -35.89 -15.81
CA LEU A 7 10.05 -36.23 -17.22
C LEU A 7 9.14 -35.20 -17.92
N LEU A 8 8.53 -34.30 -17.15
CA LEU A 8 7.68 -33.25 -17.69
C LEU A 8 8.50 -32.03 -18.11
N PRO A 9 8.10 -31.32 -19.18
CA PRO A 9 8.65 -30.01 -19.49
C PRO A 9 8.50 -29.05 -18.30
N PRO A 10 9.49 -28.18 -18.03
CA PRO A 10 9.45 -27.21 -16.93
C PRO A 10 8.18 -26.36 -16.89
N GLU A 11 7.64 -26.01 -18.05
CA GLU A 11 6.42 -25.21 -18.20
C GLU A 11 5.20 -25.95 -17.63
N VAL A 12 5.10 -27.25 -17.90
CA VAL A 12 4.01 -28.11 -17.41
C VAL A 12 4.12 -28.28 -15.90
N VAL A 13 5.34 -28.46 -15.38
CA VAL A 13 5.58 -28.53 -13.93
C VAL A 13 5.14 -27.24 -13.26
N LEU A 14 5.54 -26.07 -13.78
CA LEU A 14 5.16 -24.78 -13.21
C LEU A 14 3.64 -24.55 -13.28
N GLN A 15 2.98 -25.00 -14.35
CA GLN A 15 1.52 -24.92 -14.46
C GLN A 15 0.83 -25.80 -13.42
N ILE A 16 1.29 -27.04 -13.21
CA ILE A 16 0.75 -27.91 -12.17
C ILE A 16 0.94 -27.28 -10.79
N LEU A 17 2.15 -26.82 -10.48
CA LEU A 17 2.49 -26.20 -9.21
C LEU A 17 1.71 -24.91 -8.95
N SER A 18 1.30 -24.18 -9.99
CA SER A 18 0.51 -22.96 -9.83
C SER A 18 -0.89 -23.19 -9.25
N ASN A 19 -1.40 -24.44 -9.30
CA ASN A 19 -2.70 -24.84 -8.77
C ASN A 19 -2.62 -25.44 -7.36
N LEU A 20 -1.43 -25.56 -6.78
CA LEU A 20 -1.26 -26.11 -5.44
C LEU A 20 -1.44 -25.02 -4.38
N SER A 21 -1.92 -25.40 -3.19
CA SER A 21 -1.94 -24.51 -2.05
C SER A 21 -0.51 -24.11 -1.64
N PHE A 22 -0.35 -23.00 -0.93
CA PHE A 22 0.97 -22.59 -0.44
C PHE A 22 1.63 -23.67 0.45
N ASN A 23 0.84 -24.37 1.25
CA ASN A 23 1.35 -25.40 2.15
C ASN A 23 1.85 -26.62 1.38
N ASP A 24 1.12 -27.03 0.34
CA ASP A 24 1.52 -28.15 -0.52
C ASP A 24 2.76 -27.79 -1.35
N LEU A 25 2.85 -26.54 -1.81
CA LEU A 25 4.03 -26.01 -2.47
C LEU A 25 5.27 -26.03 -1.57
N LEU A 26 5.13 -25.63 -0.31
CA LEU A 26 6.22 -25.70 0.66
C LEU A 26 6.63 -27.15 0.94
N ALA A 27 5.67 -28.06 1.08
CA ALA A 27 5.93 -29.48 1.28
C ALA A 27 6.65 -30.08 0.07
N PHE A 28 6.21 -29.76 -1.15
CA PHE A 28 6.86 -30.15 -2.40
C PHE A 28 8.28 -29.61 -2.49
N GLY A 29 8.49 -28.32 -2.18
CA GLY A 29 9.81 -27.70 -2.19
C GLY A 29 10.78 -28.32 -1.17
N ALA A 30 10.26 -28.93 -0.10
CA ALA A 30 11.09 -29.57 0.92
C ALA A 30 11.64 -30.95 0.49
N THR A 31 11.08 -31.59 -0.55
CA THR A 31 11.47 -32.96 -0.91
C THR A 31 12.79 -33.06 -1.68
N SER A 32 13.17 -32.03 -2.44
CA SER A 32 14.44 -32.01 -3.19
C SER A 32 14.89 -30.58 -3.54
N ARG A 33 16.17 -30.40 -3.84
CA ARG A 33 16.70 -29.09 -4.30
C ARG A 33 16.05 -28.61 -5.59
N MET A 34 15.85 -29.52 -6.55
CA MET A 34 15.20 -29.22 -7.82
C MET A 34 13.73 -28.81 -7.60
N ASN A 35 13.02 -29.51 -6.72
CA ASN A 35 11.64 -29.16 -6.37
C ASN A 35 11.55 -27.82 -5.65
N ASN A 36 12.54 -27.48 -4.81
CA ASN A 36 12.62 -26.15 -4.19
C ASN A 36 12.79 -25.03 -5.24
N GLU A 37 13.60 -25.25 -6.28
CA GLU A 37 13.77 -24.30 -7.37
C GLU A 37 12.46 -24.11 -8.16
N TYR A 38 11.75 -25.20 -8.48
CA TYR A 38 10.43 -25.14 -9.12
C TYR A 38 9.38 -24.46 -8.26
N HIS A 39 9.34 -24.76 -6.96
CA HIS A 39 8.47 -24.11 -5.99
C HIS A 39 8.72 -22.59 -5.91
N ILE A 40 9.99 -22.17 -5.85
CA ILE A 40 10.31 -20.74 -5.85
C ILE A 40 9.83 -20.08 -7.14
N ALA A 41 10.07 -20.73 -8.29
CA ALA A 41 9.70 -20.22 -9.60
C ALA A 41 8.17 -20.19 -9.87
N SER A 42 7.39 -21.07 -9.21
CA SER A 42 5.93 -21.10 -9.37
C SER A 42 5.23 -19.94 -8.64
N LEU A 43 5.86 -19.37 -7.61
CA LEU A 43 5.28 -18.28 -6.83
C LEU A 43 5.33 -16.94 -7.58
N ARG A 44 4.29 -16.63 -8.37
CA ARG A 44 4.20 -15.37 -9.14
C ARG A 44 3.41 -14.27 -8.44
N ARG A 45 2.47 -14.63 -7.56
CA ARG A 45 1.57 -13.69 -6.88
C ARG A 45 1.61 -13.92 -5.39
N LEU A 46 2.01 -12.91 -4.62
CA LEU A 46 2.16 -13.02 -3.18
C LEU A 46 1.45 -11.88 -2.46
N ARG A 47 0.61 -12.26 -1.50
CA ARG A 47 0.00 -11.40 -0.51
C ARG A 47 0.63 -11.72 0.84
N LEU A 48 1.28 -10.75 1.45
CA LEU A 48 1.98 -10.92 2.72
C LEU A 48 1.42 -9.95 3.75
N GLY A 49 0.79 -10.48 4.79
CA GLY A 49 0.39 -9.73 5.98
C GLY A 49 1.35 -10.01 7.13
N VAL A 50 1.96 -8.98 7.71
CA VAL A 50 2.84 -9.13 8.87
C VAL A 50 2.32 -8.29 10.02
N PHE A 51 1.77 -8.95 11.04
CA PHE A 51 1.08 -8.28 12.15
C PHE A 51 1.44 -8.89 13.50
N GLU A 52 1.24 -8.16 14.60
CA GLU A 52 1.46 -8.72 15.93
C GLU A 52 0.42 -9.79 16.31
N LYS A 53 -0.83 -9.65 15.84
CA LYS A 53 -1.93 -10.55 16.18
C LYS A 53 -2.57 -11.14 14.93
N ARG A 54 -3.06 -12.37 15.03
CA ARG A 54 -3.81 -13.02 13.93
C ARG A 54 -5.05 -12.22 13.53
N VAL A 55 -5.79 -11.67 14.50
CA VAL A 55 -7.00 -10.88 14.23
C VAL A 55 -6.69 -9.62 13.43
N HIS A 56 -5.52 -9.00 13.61
CA HIS A 56 -5.08 -7.84 12.83
C HIS A 56 -4.93 -8.23 11.36
N SER A 57 -4.28 -9.37 11.09
CA SER A 57 -4.20 -9.89 9.72
C SER A 57 -5.57 -10.15 9.11
N ILE A 58 -6.50 -10.74 9.86
CA ILE A 58 -7.87 -11.01 9.35
C ILE A 58 -8.58 -9.70 9.01
N ILE A 59 -8.52 -8.71 9.89
CA ILE A 59 -9.12 -7.38 9.67
C ILE A 59 -8.54 -6.74 8.40
N SER A 60 -7.21 -6.73 8.24
CA SER A 60 -6.58 -6.18 7.03
C SER A 60 -7.02 -6.91 5.76
N LEU A 61 -7.10 -8.23 5.78
CA LEU A 61 -7.54 -9.04 4.64
C LEU A 61 -9.00 -8.74 4.25
N LEU A 62 -9.87 -8.58 5.24
CA LEU A 62 -11.27 -8.15 5.03
C LEU A 62 -11.34 -6.76 4.40
N GLN A 63 -10.55 -5.81 4.94
CA GLN A 63 -10.54 -4.42 4.45
C GLN A 63 -10.06 -4.31 3.01
N ALA A 64 -9.10 -5.13 2.59
CA ALA A 64 -8.66 -5.16 1.19
C ALA A 64 -9.64 -5.90 0.25
N GLY A 65 -10.76 -6.41 0.78
CA GLY A 65 -11.81 -7.06 0.01
C GLY A 65 -11.49 -8.49 -0.42
N TRP A 66 -10.57 -9.18 0.26
CA TRP A 66 -10.13 -10.52 -0.17
C TRP A 66 -10.87 -11.69 0.48
N ALA A 67 -11.61 -11.43 1.56
CA ALA A 67 -12.38 -12.46 2.25
C ALA A 67 -13.79 -11.93 2.51
N SER A 68 -14.81 -12.75 2.24
CA SER A 68 -16.14 -12.51 2.79
C SER A 68 -16.20 -12.98 4.25
N PRO A 69 -17.02 -12.38 5.13
CA PRO A 69 -17.18 -12.83 6.52
C PRO A 69 -17.53 -14.32 6.64
N GLU A 70 -18.20 -14.88 5.63
CA GLU A 70 -18.62 -16.28 5.56
C GLU A 70 -17.43 -17.24 5.27
N GLN A 71 -16.44 -16.80 4.49
CA GLN A 71 -15.23 -17.58 4.16
C GLN A 71 -14.24 -17.72 5.32
N LEU A 72 -14.35 -16.87 6.34
CA LEU A 72 -13.46 -16.88 7.52
C LEU A 72 -13.84 -17.95 8.57
N GLY A 73 -15.06 -18.49 8.52
CA GLY A 73 -15.56 -19.52 9.43
C GLY A 73 -15.20 -20.95 9.04
N SER A 74 -15.07 -21.22 7.74
CA SER A 74 -14.51 -22.46 7.21
C SER A 74 -13.00 -22.34 7.12
N ALA A 75 -12.25 -23.25 7.74
CA ALA A 75 -10.80 -23.25 7.67
C ALA A 75 -10.29 -23.23 6.22
N TRP A 76 -9.88 -22.04 5.73
CA TRP A 76 -9.12 -21.80 4.50
C TRP A 76 -9.51 -22.70 3.32
N VAL A 77 -10.81 -22.80 3.02
CA VAL A 77 -11.26 -23.50 1.81
C VAL A 77 -11.19 -22.51 0.66
N ASP A 78 -10.20 -22.76 -0.19
CA ASP A 78 -10.00 -22.18 -1.51
C ASP A 78 -11.30 -22.22 -2.29
N ASN A 79 -11.79 -21.07 -2.75
CA ASN A 79 -12.73 -21.05 -3.85
C ASN A 79 -12.38 -19.93 -4.83
N GLU A 80 -12.07 -20.40 -6.04
CA GLU A 80 -12.13 -19.77 -7.35
C GLU A 80 -12.03 -18.24 -7.40
N THR A 81 -10.81 -17.73 -7.50
CA THR A 81 -10.47 -16.49 -8.24
C THR A 81 -8.96 -16.33 -8.20
N GLU A 82 -8.27 -16.51 -9.34
CA GLU A 82 -6.84 -16.20 -9.51
C GLU A 82 -5.93 -16.52 -8.30
N HIS A 83 -5.46 -17.76 -8.17
CA HIS A 83 -4.65 -18.27 -7.04
C HIS A 83 -3.57 -17.27 -6.55
N ASN A 84 -3.91 -16.49 -5.51
CA ASN A 84 -3.03 -15.52 -4.87
C ASN A 84 -2.58 -16.11 -3.53
N TYR A 85 -1.28 -16.35 -3.36
CA TYR A 85 -0.76 -16.93 -2.13
C TYR A 85 -0.82 -15.92 -0.99
N THR A 86 -1.61 -16.20 0.05
CA THR A 86 -1.73 -15.33 1.22
C THR A 86 -0.93 -15.90 2.38
N ILE A 87 0.06 -15.15 2.86
CA ILE A 87 0.89 -15.50 4.01
C ILE A 87 0.63 -14.49 5.13
N SER A 88 0.10 -14.96 6.26
CA SER A 88 -0.10 -14.15 7.47
C SER A 88 0.93 -14.53 8.53
N ILE A 89 1.85 -13.62 8.84
CA ILE A 89 2.90 -13.84 9.83
C ILE A 89 2.55 -13.10 11.12
N VAL A 90 2.29 -13.88 12.18
CA VAL A 90 1.99 -13.36 13.52
C VAL A 90 3.29 -13.19 14.31
N GLN A 91 3.68 -11.94 14.55
CA GLN A 91 4.84 -11.61 15.37
C GLN A 91 4.53 -11.85 16.85
N HIS A 92 5.04 -12.94 17.39
CA HIS A 92 4.92 -13.20 18.81
C HIS A 92 5.91 -12.32 19.58
N GLN A 93 5.42 -11.29 20.28
CA GLN A 93 6.24 -10.62 21.29
C GLN A 93 6.60 -11.62 22.39
N LYS A 94 7.88 -11.98 22.49
CA LYS A 94 8.40 -12.61 23.72
C LYS A 94 8.23 -11.57 24.83
N ARG A 95 7.16 -11.66 25.62
CA ARG A 95 7.03 -10.88 26.85
C ARG A 95 8.29 -11.14 27.67
N ALA A 96 9.02 -10.09 28.02
CA ALA A 96 10.02 -10.20 29.07
C ALA A 96 9.29 -10.78 30.28
N ILE A 97 9.73 -11.96 30.74
CA ILE A 97 9.26 -12.54 31.99
C ILE A 97 9.53 -11.46 33.03
N LYS A 98 8.48 -10.83 33.54
CA LYS A 98 8.60 -9.99 34.74
C LYS A 98 9.06 -10.94 35.83
N GLN A 99 10.35 -10.91 36.17
CA GLN A 99 10.82 -11.53 37.39
C GLN A 99 10.01 -10.89 38.52
N TRP A 100 9.19 -11.70 39.18
CA TRP A 100 8.51 -11.29 40.40
C TRP A 100 9.58 -10.78 41.36
N PRO A 101 9.46 -9.57 41.93
CA PRO A 101 10.40 -9.15 42.95
C PRO A 101 10.17 -10.07 44.16
N LEU A 102 11.19 -10.86 44.49
CA LEU A 102 11.29 -11.49 45.80
C LEU A 102 11.11 -10.38 46.84
N ARG A 103 10.15 -10.62 47.75
CA ARG A 103 9.83 -9.80 48.91
C ARG A 103 11.08 -9.16 49.52
N ARG A 104 11.11 -7.83 49.58
CA ARG A 104 11.90 -7.10 50.57
C ARG A 104 11.03 -6.05 51.24
N ASP A 105 11.32 -5.93 52.53
CA ASP A 105 10.48 -5.45 53.60
C ASP A 105 9.98 -4.00 53.48
N LEU A 106 8.82 -3.82 54.09
CA LEU A 106 8.26 -2.55 54.51
C LEU A 106 9.26 -1.80 55.40
N ARG A 107 9.64 -0.58 55.01
CA ARG A 107 9.73 0.63 55.87
C ARG A 107 10.28 1.83 55.08
N GLN A 108 9.53 2.93 55.18
CA GLN A 108 10.03 4.32 55.26
C GLN A 108 10.56 4.92 53.94
N ILE A 109 10.25 6.14 53.48
CA ILE A 109 9.67 7.37 54.05
C ILE A 109 9.03 8.15 52.87
N ILE A 110 8.01 8.94 53.21
CA ILE A 110 7.27 9.89 52.37
C ILE A 110 8.22 10.87 51.64
N ASN A 111 8.00 11.05 50.34
CA ASN A 111 8.29 12.29 49.61
C ASN A 111 7.32 12.40 48.41
N PRO A 112 6.37 13.35 48.42
CA PRO A 112 5.48 13.61 47.30
C PRO A 112 6.06 14.76 46.46
N ASP A 113 7.11 14.52 45.66
CA ASP A 113 7.60 15.58 44.74
C ASP A 113 8.45 15.09 43.55
N GLN A 114 8.18 13.89 43.04
CA GLN A 114 8.74 13.45 41.75
C GLN A 114 7.64 12.85 40.86
N GLN A 115 6.72 13.70 40.40
CA GLN A 115 5.69 13.34 39.41
C GLN A 115 6.03 13.77 37.97
N ILE A 116 7.29 14.10 37.68
CA ILE A 116 7.72 14.47 36.33
C ILE A 116 8.97 13.67 36.01
N LEU A 117 8.80 12.50 35.36
CA LEU A 117 9.76 11.78 34.49
C LEU A 117 9.37 10.30 34.35
N THR A 118 8.20 10.01 33.79
CA THR A 118 7.90 8.67 33.26
C THR A 118 7.04 8.79 32.00
N GLN A 119 7.63 9.36 30.93
CA GLN A 119 6.94 9.46 29.64
C GLN A 119 7.74 9.00 28.41
N HIS A 120 8.93 8.39 28.55
CA HIS A 120 9.81 8.19 27.39
C HIS A 120 10.06 6.76 26.86
N ASP A 121 9.46 5.70 27.42
CA ASP A 121 9.73 4.31 26.97
C ASP A 121 8.86 3.79 25.80
N ARG A 122 7.96 4.60 25.23
CA ARG A 122 6.98 4.14 24.22
C ARG A 122 7.41 4.12 22.73
N PRO A 123 8.41 4.89 22.22
CA PRO A 123 8.76 4.84 20.80
C PRO A 123 9.55 3.57 20.41
N GLN A 124 10.30 2.98 21.35
CA GLN A 124 11.17 1.83 21.07
C GLN A 124 10.41 0.55 20.69
N THR A 125 9.15 0.39 21.11
CA THR A 125 8.34 -0.79 20.78
C THR A 125 7.77 -0.75 19.36
N GLN A 126 7.30 0.42 18.90
CA GLN A 126 6.76 0.59 17.54
C GLN A 126 7.86 0.45 16.49
N GLU A 127 8.98 1.15 16.67
CA GLU A 127 10.09 1.10 15.73
C GLU A 127 10.67 -0.33 15.65
N ARG A 128 10.77 -1.02 16.78
CA ARG A 128 11.19 -2.43 16.82
C ARG A 128 10.23 -3.36 16.09
N MET A 129 8.92 -3.15 16.23
CA MET A 129 7.89 -3.91 15.50
C MET A 129 8.04 -3.71 13.99
N ILE A 130 8.15 -2.45 13.53
CA ILE A 130 8.37 -2.11 12.13
C ILE A 130 9.68 -2.73 11.62
N ARG A 131 10.76 -2.69 12.42
CA ARG A 131 12.03 -3.33 12.05
C ARG A 131 11.90 -4.83 11.86
N LEU A 132 11.30 -5.53 12.83
CA LEU A 132 11.10 -6.99 12.75
C LEU A 132 10.21 -7.38 11.57
N GLN A 133 9.18 -6.59 11.29
CA GLN A 133 8.32 -6.77 10.13
C GLN A 133 9.11 -6.69 8.83
N ASN A 134 9.91 -5.64 8.66
CA ASN A 134 10.66 -5.43 7.44
C ASN A 134 11.80 -6.45 7.28
N GLN A 135 12.35 -6.98 8.37
CA GLN A 135 13.29 -8.13 8.33
C GLN A 135 12.62 -9.39 7.78
N ILE A 136 11.40 -9.68 8.22
CA ILE A 136 10.61 -10.81 7.71
C ILE A 136 10.30 -10.59 6.22
N PHE A 137 9.84 -9.40 5.86
CA PHE A 137 9.57 -9.02 4.49
C PHE A 137 10.80 -9.20 3.60
N ALA A 138 11.96 -8.68 4.01
CA ALA A 138 13.21 -8.80 3.26
C ALA A 138 13.62 -10.27 3.03
N ARG A 139 13.44 -11.15 4.03
CA ARG A 139 13.73 -12.59 3.87
C ARG A 139 12.80 -13.28 2.88
N VAL A 140 11.52 -12.90 2.88
CA VAL A 140 10.54 -13.43 1.91
C VAL A 140 10.92 -12.97 0.50
N LEU A 141 11.25 -11.69 0.33
CA LEU A 141 11.68 -11.14 -0.96
C LEU A 141 13.01 -11.72 -1.44
N GLN A 142 13.96 -11.97 -0.55
CA GLN A 142 15.21 -12.64 -0.89
C GLN A 142 14.95 -14.04 -1.49
N ARG A 143 13.95 -14.75 -0.97
CA ARG A 143 13.60 -16.10 -1.43
C ARG A 143 12.79 -16.09 -2.73
N TYR A 144 11.79 -15.23 -2.84
CA TYR A 144 10.79 -15.29 -3.93
C TYR A 144 10.81 -14.09 -4.87
N GLY A 145 11.49 -12.99 -4.55
CA GLY A 145 11.40 -11.73 -5.29
C GLY A 145 11.63 -11.84 -6.79
N ARG A 146 12.52 -12.75 -7.20
CA ARG A 146 12.88 -12.99 -8.61
C ARG A 146 11.77 -13.66 -9.44
N SER A 147 10.77 -14.29 -8.83
CA SER A 147 9.64 -14.91 -9.52
C SER A 147 8.35 -14.10 -9.40
N LEU A 148 8.29 -13.16 -8.46
CA LEU A 148 7.10 -12.35 -8.20
C LEU A 148 6.82 -11.36 -9.34
N ARG A 149 5.57 -11.39 -9.81
CA ARG A 149 4.95 -10.41 -10.70
C ARG A 149 3.93 -9.55 -9.98
N ASN A 150 3.24 -10.09 -8.99
CA ASN A 150 2.27 -9.37 -8.17
C ASN A 150 2.67 -9.52 -6.71
N LEU A 151 2.85 -8.39 -6.03
CA LEU A 151 3.19 -8.36 -4.62
C LEU A 151 2.27 -7.37 -3.91
N GLU A 152 1.66 -7.87 -2.84
CA GLU A 152 0.86 -7.07 -1.95
C GLU A 152 1.33 -7.27 -0.52
N PHE A 153 1.70 -6.17 0.13
CA PHE A 153 2.29 -6.18 1.47
C PHE A 153 1.43 -5.36 2.42
N MET A 154 0.86 -6.02 3.42
CA MET A 154 0.01 -5.44 4.45
C MET A 154 0.77 -5.42 5.78
N ALA A 155 0.91 -4.24 6.37
CA ALA A 155 1.94 -4.01 7.35
C ALA A 155 1.73 -2.68 8.09
N TYR A 156 2.58 -2.39 9.09
CA TYR A 156 2.54 -1.09 9.79
C TYR A 156 3.26 0.05 9.06
N ASP A 157 4.46 -0.20 8.51
CA ASP A 157 5.23 0.77 7.71
C ASP A 157 6.36 0.09 6.91
N LEU A 158 6.92 0.78 5.91
CA LEU A 158 8.09 0.37 5.14
C LEU A 158 9.34 1.11 5.62
N ASN A 159 10.38 0.37 6.01
CA ASN A 159 11.68 0.96 6.37
C ASN A 159 12.71 0.78 5.23
N LEU A 160 13.92 1.33 5.43
CA LEU A 160 15.01 1.24 4.46
C LEU A 160 15.40 -0.20 4.09
N GLU A 161 15.41 -1.12 5.06
CA GLU A 161 15.76 -2.53 4.82
C GLU A 161 14.73 -3.21 3.90
N GLY A 162 13.44 -3.04 4.20
CA GLY A 162 12.36 -3.58 3.38
C GLY A 162 12.32 -2.96 1.99
N ALA A 163 12.52 -1.64 1.88
CA ALA A 163 12.55 -0.94 0.61
C ALA A 163 13.75 -1.34 -0.26
N THR A 164 14.94 -1.49 0.35
CA THR A 164 16.14 -1.96 -0.37
C THR A 164 15.94 -3.39 -0.88
N ALA A 165 15.39 -4.27 -0.05
CA ALA A 165 15.09 -5.65 -0.46
C ALA A 165 14.08 -5.68 -1.62
N LEU A 166 13.02 -4.85 -1.56
CA LEU A 166 12.02 -4.75 -2.62
C LEU A 166 12.64 -4.24 -3.93
N GLY A 167 13.39 -3.14 -3.88
CA GLY A 167 14.04 -2.58 -5.06
C GLY A 167 15.10 -3.50 -5.67
N SER A 168 15.76 -4.34 -4.87
CA SER A 168 16.86 -5.20 -5.33
C SER A 168 16.40 -6.55 -5.85
N TYR A 169 15.47 -7.20 -5.14
CA TYR A 169 15.05 -8.56 -5.47
C TYR A 169 13.91 -8.61 -6.49
N CYS A 170 13.11 -7.54 -6.61
CA CYS A 170 11.93 -7.49 -7.50
C CYS A 170 12.09 -6.50 -8.66
N GLN A 171 13.31 -6.03 -8.91
CA GLN A 171 13.62 -4.86 -9.75
C GLN A 171 12.90 -4.82 -11.10
N HIS A 172 12.91 -5.95 -11.84
CA HIS A 172 12.44 -6.04 -13.23
C HIS A 172 11.23 -6.98 -13.41
N THR A 173 10.87 -7.72 -12.37
CA THR A 173 9.92 -8.83 -12.44
C THR A 173 8.52 -8.39 -12.04
N LEU A 174 8.44 -7.41 -11.13
CA LEU A 174 7.19 -6.95 -10.56
C LEU A 174 6.42 -6.08 -11.57
N ARG A 175 5.14 -6.40 -11.74
CA ARG A 175 4.17 -5.66 -12.58
C ARG A 175 3.10 -4.99 -11.73
N SER A 176 2.71 -5.61 -10.62
CA SER A 176 1.75 -5.04 -9.68
C SER A 176 2.32 -5.01 -8.28
N LEU A 177 2.34 -3.82 -7.68
CA LEU A 177 2.77 -3.58 -6.31
C LEU A 177 1.66 -2.90 -5.52
N ALA A 178 1.29 -3.50 -4.40
CA ALA A 178 0.40 -2.90 -3.41
C ALA A 178 1.09 -2.85 -2.04
N LEU A 179 1.28 -1.66 -1.51
CA LEU A 179 1.84 -1.41 -0.18
C LEU A 179 0.73 -0.81 0.70
N ARG A 180 0.17 -1.64 1.59
CA ARG A 180 -0.98 -1.29 2.41
C ARG A 180 -0.57 -1.10 3.86
N PHE A 181 -0.48 0.15 4.29
CA PHE A 181 -0.09 0.51 5.65
C PHE A 181 -1.19 1.23 6.42
N GLU A 182 -2.44 1.22 5.93
CA GLU A 182 -3.57 1.86 6.60
C GLU A 182 -4.53 0.81 7.15
N HIS A 183 -4.67 0.75 8.48
CA HIS A 183 -5.53 -0.22 9.14
C HIS A 183 -6.34 0.40 10.29
N PRO A 184 -7.35 1.24 9.99
CA PRO A 184 -8.05 2.07 10.98
C PRO A 184 -8.74 1.27 12.09
N HIS A 185 -9.19 0.05 11.79
CA HIS A 185 -9.86 -0.84 12.74
C HIS A 185 -8.88 -1.64 13.62
N ILE A 186 -7.58 -1.59 13.34
CA ILE A 186 -6.56 -2.25 14.16
C ILE A 186 -6.23 -1.36 15.36
N ARG A 187 -6.69 -1.79 16.53
CA ARG A 187 -6.37 -1.20 17.82
C ARG A 187 -5.19 -1.95 18.44
N ASP A 188 -3.99 -1.63 17.97
CA ASP A 188 -2.77 -2.11 18.62
C ASP A 188 -2.45 -1.21 19.82
N GLY A 189 -2.22 -1.77 21.01
CA GLY A 189 -1.95 -0.98 22.21
C GLY A 189 -0.68 -0.11 22.10
N VAL A 190 0.18 -0.44 21.13
CA VAL A 190 1.40 0.31 20.79
C VAL A 190 1.14 1.41 19.74
N MET A 191 0.10 1.28 18.91
CA MET A 191 -0.23 2.24 17.84
C MET A 191 -1.37 3.15 18.26
N ARG A 192 -1.16 4.47 18.20
CA ARG A 192 -2.25 5.43 18.45
C ARG A 192 -3.28 5.35 17.31
N PRO A 193 -4.58 5.28 17.59
CA PRO A 193 -5.64 5.32 16.56
C PRO A 193 -5.50 6.46 15.54
N SER A 194 -5.05 7.64 16.00
CA SER A 194 -4.84 8.81 15.16
C SER A 194 -3.74 8.64 14.11
N ILE A 195 -2.88 7.64 14.25
CA ILE A 195 -1.79 7.39 13.31
C ILE A 195 -2.31 7.05 11.91
N TRP A 196 -3.51 6.45 11.84
CA TRP A 196 -4.16 6.03 10.60
C TRP A 196 -4.83 7.19 9.85
N LEU A 197 -5.09 8.31 10.52
CA LEU A 197 -5.75 9.49 9.94
C LEU A 197 -4.77 10.40 9.18
N HIS A 198 -3.47 10.12 9.27
CA HIS A 198 -2.43 10.96 8.69
C HIS A 198 -1.47 10.11 7.88
N PRO A 199 -0.93 10.66 6.77
CA PRO A 199 0.15 10.01 6.04
C PRO A 199 1.33 9.68 6.95
N ALA A 200 2.04 8.58 6.65
CA ALA A 200 3.28 8.27 7.35
C ALA A 200 4.32 9.40 7.18
N PRO A 201 5.24 9.57 8.14
CA PRO A 201 6.33 10.52 8.00
C PRO A 201 7.19 10.20 6.76
N ALA A 202 7.81 11.24 6.19
CA ALA A 202 8.70 11.06 5.06
C ALA A 202 9.89 10.17 5.45
N ASN A 203 10.28 9.25 4.58
CA ASN A 203 11.42 8.37 4.83
C ASN A 203 12.33 8.22 3.60
N GLU A 204 13.60 7.89 3.85
CA GLU A 204 14.59 7.69 2.79
C GLU A 204 14.49 6.32 2.11
N GLY A 205 13.69 5.39 2.64
CA GLY A 205 13.50 4.06 2.06
C GLY A 205 12.97 4.13 0.63
N TRP A 206 12.10 5.10 0.34
CA TRP A 206 11.59 5.36 -1.00
C TRP A 206 12.70 5.65 -2.02
N ASN A 207 13.85 6.22 -1.61
CA ASN A 207 15.00 6.47 -2.48
C ASN A 207 15.57 5.17 -3.07
N SER A 208 15.47 4.05 -2.32
CA SER A 208 15.88 2.73 -2.80
C SER A 208 14.93 2.16 -3.86
N LEU A 209 13.65 2.55 -3.84
CA LEU A 209 12.67 2.11 -4.83
C LEU A 209 12.78 2.88 -6.14
N ILE A 210 13.16 4.16 -6.08
CA ILE A 210 13.36 5.01 -7.26
C ILE A 210 14.79 4.98 -7.80
N GLY A 211 15.72 4.32 -7.11
CA GLY A 211 17.11 4.20 -7.54
C GLY A 211 17.89 5.51 -7.50
N VAL A 212 17.70 6.31 -6.43
CA VAL A 212 18.36 7.60 -6.26
C VAL A 212 19.46 7.52 -5.19
N GLY A 213 20.50 8.34 -5.34
CA GLY A 213 21.56 8.46 -4.33
C GLY A 213 22.52 7.28 -4.36
N ARG A 214 22.68 6.58 -3.23
CA ARG A 214 23.59 5.42 -3.10
C ARG A 214 23.04 4.15 -3.78
N THR A 215 21.79 4.16 -4.22
CA THR A 215 21.07 3.01 -4.76
C THR A 215 20.81 3.10 -6.27
N LYS A 216 21.68 3.76 -7.05
CA LYS A 216 21.47 3.99 -8.50
C LYS A 216 21.16 2.74 -9.35
N ASN A 217 21.69 1.59 -8.94
CA ASN A 217 21.54 0.33 -9.66
C ASN A 217 20.32 -0.49 -9.23
N ILE A 218 19.59 -0.02 -8.22
CA ILE A 218 18.48 -0.71 -7.56
C ILE A 218 17.22 0.13 -7.81
N GLY A 219 16.05 -0.49 -7.90
CA GLY A 219 14.78 0.26 -7.94
C GLY A 219 13.78 -0.31 -8.93
N LEU A 220 12.52 -0.23 -8.57
CA LEU A 220 11.44 -0.85 -9.33
C LEU A 220 11.30 -0.20 -10.71
N CYS A 221 11.08 -1.04 -11.71
CA CYS A 221 10.77 -0.64 -13.07
C CYS A 221 9.76 -1.63 -13.67
N ASN A 222 9.07 -1.20 -14.74
CA ASN A 222 8.02 -1.96 -15.44
C ASN A 222 6.76 -2.26 -14.60
N LEU A 223 6.49 -1.48 -13.55
CA LEU A 223 5.20 -1.54 -12.86
C LEU A 223 4.08 -1.07 -13.80
N GLU A 224 3.01 -1.84 -13.82
CA GLU A 224 1.73 -1.55 -14.49
C GLU A 224 0.68 -1.10 -13.47
N CYS A 225 0.78 -1.57 -12.23
CA CYS A 225 -0.14 -1.22 -11.16
C CYS A 225 0.62 -0.88 -9.86
N LEU A 226 0.33 0.28 -9.28
CA LEU A 226 0.87 0.76 -8.03
C LEU A 226 -0.26 1.19 -7.08
N ILE A 227 -0.35 0.55 -5.93
CA ILE A 227 -1.28 0.89 -4.84
C ILE A 227 -0.46 1.24 -3.61
N LEU A 228 -0.65 2.44 -3.07
CA LEU A 228 0.01 2.92 -1.86
C LEU A 228 -1.05 3.38 -0.86
N GLU A 229 -1.03 2.83 0.35
CA GLU A 229 -1.88 3.29 1.45
C GLU A 229 -1.02 3.77 2.62
N ARG A 230 -1.33 4.95 3.14
CA ARG A 230 -0.61 5.65 4.20
C ARG A 230 0.90 5.77 3.93
N ALA A 231 1.29 5.94 2.67
CA ALA A 231 2.70 6.06 2.28
C ALA A 231 3.29 7.44 2.63
N GLY A 232 4.44 7.42 3.30
CA GLY A 232 5.28 8.59 3.56
C GLY A 232 6.17 9.00 2.39
N ILE A 233 5.69 8.81 1.15
CA ILE A 233 6.42 9.19 -0.06
C ILE A 233 6.29 10.70 -0.29
N THR A 234 7.37 11.39 -0.66
CA THR A 234 7.30 12.81 -1.04
C THR A 234 6.77 12.98 -2.46
N PRO A 235 6.27 14.18 -2.84
CA PRO A 235 5.83 14.45 -4.21
C PRO A 235 6.92 14.12 -5.24
N TRP A 236 8.13 14.63 -5.03
CA TRP A 236 9.29 14.34 -5.89
C TRP A 236 9.62 12.83 -5.97
N GLN A 237 9.62 12.11 -4.85
CA GLN A 237 9.86 10.66 -4.87
C GLN A 237 8.79 9.92 -5.68
N LEU A 238 7.53 10.36 -5.58
CA LEU A 238 6.43 9.79 -6.34
C LEU A 238 6.56 10.11 -7.85
N MET A 239 6.95 11.33 -8.21
CA MET A 239 7.28 11.70 -9.61
C MET A 239 8.35 10.76 -10.18
N MET A 240 9.47 10.59 -9.46
CA MET A 240 10.57 9.73 -9.90
C MET A 240 10.15 8.26 -10.02
N LEU A 241 9.26 7.79 -9.13
CA LEU A 241 8.72 6.44 -9.19
C LEU A 241 7.85 6.25 -10.44
N VAL A 242 6.97 7.21 -10.76
CA VAL A 242 6.16 7.18 -11.99
C VAL A 242 7.06 7.26 -13.22
N LYS A 243 8.05 8.18 -13.25
CA LYS A 243 9.01 8.29 -14.37
C LYS A 243 9.74 6.98 -14.68
N ARG A 244 10.09 6.19 -13.66
CA ARG A 244 10.74 4.87 -13.85
C ARG A 244 9.80 3.77 -14.35
N ASN A 245 8.50 4.00 -14.31
CA ASN A 245 7.48 3.01 -14.65
C ASN A 245 6.55 3.58 -15.74
N PRO A 246 7.04 3.73 -16.98
CA PRO A 246 6.25 4.32 -18.07
C PRO A 246 5.05 3.46 -18.48
N SER A 247 5.03 2.17 -18.10
CA SER A 247 3.91 1.27 -18.39
C SER A 247 2.82 1.29 -17.33
N LEU A 248 2.86 2.25 -16.39
CA LEU A 248 1.91 2.34 -15.28
C LEU A 248 0.52 2.73 -15.80
N THR A 249 -0.44 1.83 -15.67
CA THR A 249 -1.84 2.05 -16.06
C THR A 249 -2.74 2.28 -14.86
N THR A 250 -2.36 1.80 -13.67
CA THR A 250 -3.14 1.93 -12.45
C THR A 250 -2.31 2.57 -11.34
N LEU A 251 -2.78 3.71 -10.82
CA LEU A 251 -2.20 4.40 -9.67
C LEU A 251 -3.28 4.65 -8.63
N LYS A 252 -3.17 4.01 -7.46
CA LYS A 252 -4.08 4.22 -6.33
C LYS A 252 -3.31 4.71 -5.12
N LEU A 253 -3.66 5.89 -4.65
CA LEU A 253 -3.03 6.56 -3.53
C LEU A 253 -4.08 6.80 -2.46
N ARG A 254 -3.89 6.22 -1.28
CA ARG A 254 -4.74 6.42 -0.12
C ARG A 254 -3.96 7.00 1.04
N THR A 255 -4.39 8.11 1.62
CA THR A 255 -3.69 8.77 2.75
C THR A 255 -2.19 8.99 2.44
N CYS A 256 -1.85 9.33 1.20
CA CYS A 256 -0.46 9.47 0.76
C CYS A 256 0.05 10.91 0.91
N ARG A 257 1.27 11.06 1.43
CA ARG A 257 1.89 12.38 1.61
C ARG A 257 2.24 13.06 0.27
N GLY A 258 2.59 12.26 -0.74
CA GLY A 258 3.04 12.76 -2.05
C GLY A 258 1.93 13.21 -2.98
N ALA A 259 0.67 12.87 -2.67
CA ALA A 259 -0.51 13.29 -3.44
C ALA A 259 -0.83 14.76 -3.19
N THR A 260 -0.04 15.63 -3.79
CA THR A 260 -0.08 17.10 -3.66
C THR A 260 -0.27 17.74 -5.03
N PRO A 261 -0.66 19.03 -5.11
CA PRO A 261 -0.89 19.69 -6.39
C PRO A 261 0.36 19.70 -7.26
N GLU A 262 1.54 19.86 -6.65
CA GLU A 262 2.84 19.77 -7.33
C GLU A 262 2.99 18.47 -8.15
N PHE A 263 2.69 17.32 -7.52
CA PHE A 263 2.73 16.02 -8.19
C PHE A 263 1.64 15.89 -9.26
N LEU A 264 0.41 16.35 -8.98
CA LEU A 264 -0.73 16.19 -9.88
C LEU A 264 -0.59 17.06 -11.13
N TYR A 265 -0.16 18.31 -10.99
CA TYR A 265 0.13 19.19 -12.12
C TYR A 265 1.26 18.65 -12.98
N TRP A 266 2.32 18.11 -12.37
CA TRP A 266 3.37 17.40 -13.11
C TRP A 266 2.81 16.17 -13.84
N LEU A 267 1.99 15.35 -13.18
CA LEU A 267 1.39 14.15 -13.77
C LEU A 267 0.53 14.49 -15.00
N GLY A 268 -0.19 15.61 -14.95
CA GLY A 268 -0.95 16.17 -16.08
C GLY A 268 -0.13 17.00 -17.07
N GLY A 269 1.19 17.08 -16.93
CA GLY A 269 2.07 17.80 -17.85
C GLY A 269 1.90 19.34 -17.82
N LEU A 270 1.32 19.89 -16.75
CA LEU A 270 1.12 21.33 -16.58
C LEU A 270 2.33 22.03 -15.94
N ASN A 271 3.18 21.28 -15.23
CA ASN A 271 4.45 21.77 -14.69
C ASN A 271 5.63 21.15 -15.44
N SER A 272 6.61 21.98 -15.80
CA SER A 272 7.88 21.52 -16.36
C SER A 272 8.70 20.77 -15.31
N ASP A 273 9.40 19.72 -15.74
CA ASP A 273 10.30 18.94 -14.90
C ASP A 273 11.30 19.82 -14.14
N LEU A 274 11.38 19.64 -12.82
CA LEU A 274 12.30 20.40 -11.94
C LEU A 274 13.79 20.18 -12.27
N ASP A 275 14.12 19.14 -13.04
CA ASP A 275 15.50 18.69 -13.31
C ASP A 275 15.90 18.64 -14.80
N ASP A 276 15.01 18.92 -15.76
CA ASP A 276 15.34 18.78 -17.19
C ASP A 276 15.59 20.13 -17.87
N SER A 277 16.87 20.43 -18.12
CA SER A 277 17.34 21.49 -19.02
C SER A 277 17.18 21.15 -20.51
N GLU A 278 16.49 20.05 -20.84
CA GLU A 278 16.24 19.62 -22.21
C GLU A 278 14.74 19.39 -22.44
N THR A 279 14.09 20.43 -22.97
CA THR A 279 13.00 20.36 -23.96
C THR A 279 12.23 19.03 -24.07
N ARG A 280 11.06 18.96 -23.46
CA ARG A 280 9.90 18.24 -24.04
C ARG A 280 8.62 19.05 -23.84
N LEU A 281 8.46 20.07 -24.67
CA LEU A 281 7.18 20.79 -24.82
C LEU A 281 6.18 20.02 -25.71
N ASP A 282 6.56 18.89 -26.32
CA ASP A 282 5.74 18.11 -27.29
C ASP A 282 5.55 16.63 -26.92
N GLY A 283 5.71 16.25 -25.64
CA GLY A 283 5.46 14.89 -25.17
C GLY A 283 4.03 14.70 -24.62
N PRO A 284 3.45 13.49 -24.66
CA PRO A 284 2.26 13.19 -23.85
C PRO A 284 2.56 13.42 -22.37
N ALA A 285 1.55 13.82 -21.60
CA ALA A 285 1.69 14.05 -20.17
C ALA A 285 2.24 12.78 -19.45
N PRO A 286 3.02 12.93 -18.36
CA PRO A 286 3.60 11.77 -17.67
C PRO A 286 2.58 10.72 -17.22
N GLY A 287 1.34 11.13 -16.94
CA GLY A 287 0.24 10.24 -16.58
C GLY A 287 -0.70 9.85 -17.74
N ALA A 288 -0.38 10.15 -18.99
CA ALA A 288 -1.29 9.95 -20.13
C ALA A 288 -1.74 8.49 -20.31
N ASP A 289 -0.90 7.52 -19.94
CA ASP A 289 -1.18 6.08 -20.03
C ASP A 289 -1.97 5.53 -18.84
N LEU A 290 -2.30 6.35 -17.84
CA LEU A 290 -3.12 5.93 -16.71
C LEU A 290 -4.57 5.69 -17.15
N GLU A 291 -5.05 4.47 -16.90
CA GLU A 291 -6.45 4.09 -17.04
C GLU A 291 -7.23 4.25 -15.74
N VAL A 292 -6.55 4.07 -14.59
CA VAL A 292 -7.18 4.15 -13.26
C VAL A 292 -6.34 5.04 -12.35
N LEU A 293 -6.95 6.11 -11.84
CA LEU A 293 -6.38 6.98 -10.82
C LEU A 293 -7.31 7.07 -9.62
N ALA A 294 -6.84 6.65 -8.45
CA ALA A 294 -7.59 6.81 -7.19
C ALA A 294 -6.80 7.67 -6.21
N LEU A 295 -7.42 8.72 -5.71
CA LEU A 295 -6.90 9.67 -4.73
C LEU A 295 -7.84 9.65 -3.52
N GLU A 296 -7.69 8.62 -2.69
CA GLU A 296 -8.62 8.31 -1.61
C GLU A 296 -8.12 8.87 -0.28
N HIS A 297 -9.00 9.48 0.53
CA HIS A 297 -8.61 10.04 1.82
C HIS A 297 -7.35 10.94 1.74
N CYS A 298 -7.27 11.73 0.66
CA CYS A 298 -6.15 12.63 0.38
C CYS A 298 -6.62 14.08 0.53
N HIS A 299 -6.19 14.75 1.59
CA HIS A 299 -6.72 16.07 1.97
C HIS A 299 -5.92 17.26 1.42
N ARG A 300 -4.80 17.03 0.73
CA ARG A 300 -3.89 18.07 0.23
C ARG A 300 -3.84 18.11 -1.29
N LEU A 301 -4.97 17.86 -1.95
CA LEU A 301 -5.06 17.78 -3.41
C LEU A 301 -5.14 19.18 -4.08
N LEU A 302 -5.42 20.23 -3.31
CA LEU A 302 -5.56 21.61 -3.78
C LEU A 302 -4.59 22.54 -3.03
N GLU A 303 -4.07 23.57 -3.70
CA GLU A 303 -3.21 24.60 -3.08
C GLU A 303 -4.03 25.55 -2.20
N HIS A 304 -5.25 25.85 -2.64
CA HIS A 304 -6.19 26.72 -1.97
C HIS A 304 -7.56 26.04 -1.88
N PRO A 305 -8.27 26.14 -0.74
CA PRO A 305 -9.63 25.64 -0.64
C PRO A 305 -10.51 26.37 -1.65
N ILE A 306 -11.38 25.63 -2.34
CA ILE A 306 -12.31 26.19 -3.31
C ILE A 306 -13.53 26.72 -2.54
N ASP A 307 -13.74 28.04 -2.56
CA ASP A 307 -14.93 28.66 -1.99
C ASP A 307 -16.15 28.33 -2.87
N GLU A 308 -17.16 27.67 -2.31
CA GLU A 308 -18.39 27.25 -3.03
C GLU A 308 -19.21 28.42 -3.62
N CYS A 309 -18.87 29.68 -3.29
CA CYS A 309 -19.71 30.85 -3.55
C CYS A 309 -19.53 31.53 -4.92
N ASN A 310 -18.52 31.22 -5.74
CA ASN A 310 -18.18 32.08 -6.90
C ASN A 310 -18.23 31.44 -8.31
N HIS A 311 -18.65 30.18 -8.46
CA HIS A 311 -18.59 29.52 -9.78
C HIS A 311 -19.78 29.85 -10.70
N GLN A 312 -19.76 31.05 -11.28
CA GLN A 312 -20.66 31.45 -12.38
C GLN A 312 -19.97 31.53 -13.74
N SER A 313 -18.64 31.39 -13.80
CA SER A 313 -17.89 31.45 -15.06
C SER A 313 -17.53 30.04 -15.58
N TYR A 314 -17.66 29.81 -16.90
CA TYR A 314 -17.31 28.55 -17.56
C TYR A 314 -15.81 28.18 -17.44
N GLY A 315 -14.95 29.13 -17.08
CA GLY A 315 -13.50 28.94 -16.96
C GLY A 315 -13.04 28.36 -15.62
N GLU A 316 -13.93 28.25 -14.62
CA GLU A 316 -13.60 27.78 -13.26
C GLU A 316 -14.10 26.36 -12.96
N LEU A 317 -14.73 25.70 -13.94
CA LEU A 317 -15.47 24.45 -13.70
C LEU A 317 -14.61 23.29 -13.19
N ASP A 318 -13.31 23.31 -13.44
CA ASP A 318 -12.31 22.35 -12.95
C ASP A 318 -11.07 23.06 -12.37
N SER A 319 -11.25 24.25 -11.77
CA SER A 319 -10.13 24.96 -11.15
C SER A 319 -9.45 24.11 -10.07
N GLY A 320 -8.12 23.98 -10.16
CA GLY A 320 -7.29 23.12 -9.32
C GLY A 320 -7.24 21.64 -9.74
N PHE A 321 -8.02 21.26 -10.76
CA PHE A 321 -8.08 19.91 -11.32
C PHE A 321 -7.80 19.90 -12.84
N GLU A 322 -7.19 20.96 -13.37
CA GLU A 322 -6.90 21.13 -14.80
C GLU A 322 -5.99 20.02 -15.32
N TRP A 323 -5.16 19.43 -14.45
CA TRP A 323 -4.26 18.32 -14.76
C TRP A 323 -5.00 17.07 -15.25
N VAL A 324 -6.27 16.89 -14.89
CA VAL A 324 -7.09 15.76 -15.35
C VAL A 324 -7.29 15.79 -16.86
N ARG A 325 -7.32 16.99 -17.47
CA ARG A 325 -7.55 17.17 -18.91
C ARG A 325 -6.51 16.46 -19.78
N SER A 326 -5.28 16.30 -19.27
CA SER A 326 -4.17 15.69 -20.01
C SER A 326 -4.07 14.17 -19.81
N LEU A 327 -4.93 13.57 -18.98
CA LEU A 327 -4.95 12.13 -18.72
C LEU A 327 -5.91 11.43 -19.70
N SER A 328 -5.49 11.34 -20.96
CA SER A 328 -6.37 10.96 -22.08
C SER A 328 -6.91 9.52 -22.03
N ASN A 329 -6.20 8.59 -21.38
CA ASN A 329 -6.61 7.18 -21.29
C ASN A 329 -7.44 6.86 -20.04
N LEU A 330 -7.76 7.86 -19.21
CA LEU A 330 -8.38 7.64 -17.92
C LEU A 330 -9.81 7.11 -18.07
N ARG A 331 -10.05 5.92 -17.50
CA ARG A 331 -11.35 5.24 -17.48
C ARG A 331 -12.05 5.38 -16.13
N SER A 332 -11.25 5.45 -15.06
CA SER A 332 -11.74 5.51 -13.69
C SER A 332 -10.96 6.55 -12.87
N LEU A 333 -11.68 7.47 -12.24
CA LEU A 333 -11.15 8.49 -11.34
C LEU A 333 -11.89 8.46 -10.00
N SER A 334 -11.16 8.29 -8.89
CA SER A 334 -11.76 8.26 -7.55
C SER A 334 -11.21 9.35 -6.64
N PHE A 335 -12.12 10.05 -5.96
CA PHE A 335 -11.83 10.97 -4.86
C PHE A 335 -12.48 10.52 -3.54
N SER A 336 -12.77 9.22 -3.40
CA SER A 336 -13.44 8.65 -2.21
C SER A 336 -12.80 9.13 -0.90
N GLU A 337 -13.61 9.56 0.06
CA GLU A 337 -13.16 10.00 1.39
C GLU A 337 -12.18 11.20 1.40
N SER A 338 -11.96 11.86 0.25
CA SER A 338 -11.14 13.07 0.17
C SER A 338 -11.97 14.29 0.56
N THR A 339 -11.68 14.83 1.74
CA THR A 339 -12.34 16.05 2.25
C THR A 339 -11.86 17.31 1.53
N HIS A 340 -12.62 18.40 1.64
CA HIS A 340 -12.31 19.71 1.02
C HIS A 340 -12.39 19.76 -0.51
N ILE A 341 -13.02 18.77 -1.14
CA ILE A 341 -13.34 18.78 -2.57
C ILE A 341 -14.87 18.87 -2.75
N PRO A 342 -15.40 19.93 -3.37
CA PRO A 342 -16.82 20.03 -3.65
C PRO A 342 -17.26 18.95 -4.65
N SER A 343 -18.10 18.00 -4.23
CA SER A 343 -18.59 16.91 -5.10
C SER A 343 -19.32 17.42 -6.35
N LYS A 344 -20.04 18.54 -6.22
CA LYS A 344 -20.73 19.21 -7.34
C LYS A 344 -19.77 19.74 -8.40
N LEU A 345 -18.57 20.18 -8.00
CA LEU A 345 -17.55 20.67 -8.93
C LEU A 345 -17.03 19.50 -9.79
N ILE A 346 -16.66 18.39 -9.15
CA ILE A 346 -16.19 17.17 -9.81
C ILE A 346 -17.25 16.60 -10.76
N ASP A 347 -18.52 16.51 -10.34
CA ASP A 347 -19.60 16.01 -11.19
C ASP A 347 -19.85 16.90 -12.43
N ARG A 348 -19.81 18.23 -12.27
CA ARG A 348 -19.94 19.18 -13.38
C ARG A 348 -18.74 19.13 -14.33
N ALA A 349 -17.53 19.14 -13.78
CA ALA A 349 -16.29 19.02 -14.53
C ALA A 349 -16.27 17.73 -15.37
N ASN A 350 -16.67 16.60 -14.79
CA ASN A 350 -16.72 15.34 -15.52
C ASN A 350 -17.76 15.36 -16.65
N LYS A 351 -18.96 15.89 -16.40
CA LYS A 351 -20.04 15.94 -17.42
C LYS A 351 -19.70 16.83 -18.62
N ILE A 352 -18.99 17.93 -18.38
CA ILE A 352 -18.75 18.97 -19.40
C ILE A 352 -17.37 18.79 -20.05
N ILE A 353 -16.34 18.59 -19.24
CA ILE A 353 -14.93 18.68 -19.65
C ILE A 353 -14.32 17.28 -19.79
N TRP A 354 -14.22 16.52 -18.70
CA TRP A 354 -13.36 15.33 -18.67
C TRP A 354 -13.97 14.10 -19.35
N LYS A 355 -15.29 13.89 -19.21
CA LYS A 355 -16.06 12.78 -19.78
C LYS A 355 -15.48 11.39 -19.45
N ILE A 356 -14.96 11.23 -18.24
CA ILE A 356 -14.41 9.97 -17.74
C ILE A 356 -15.59 9.01 -17.47
N PRO A 357 -15.52 7.75 -17.93
CA PRO A 357 -16.58 6.76 -17.79
C PRO A 357 -17.01 6.50 -16.34
N GLU A 358 -16.06 6.31 -15.43
CA GLU A 358 -16.31 6.02 -14.02
C GLU A 358 -15.66 7.09 -13.15
N VAL A 359 -16.49 7.84 -12.41
CA VAL A 359 -16.00 8.82 -11.44
C VAL A 359 -16.64 8.60 -10.08
N ILE A 360 -15.82 8.32 -9.08
CA ILE A 360 -16.24 8.22 -7.68
C ILE A 360 -16.07 9.60 -7.04
N LEU A 361 -17.20 10.23 -6.74
CA LEU A 361 -17.26 11.56 -6.15
C LEU A 361 -16.71 11.54 -4.71
N PRO A 362 -16.13 12.67 -4.25
CA PRO A 362 -15.77 12.80 -2.85
C PRO A 362 -17.03 12.77 -1.97
N TYR A 363 -16.93 12.05 -0.86
CA TYR A 363 -17.93 12.02 0.19
C TYR A 363 -17.22 12.04 1.54
N ASP A 364 -17.86 12.64 2.55
CA ASP A 364 -17.34 12.63 3.91
C ASP A 364 -18.00 11.46 4.68
N PRO A 365 -17.24 10.43 5.09
CA PRO A 365 -17.78 9.35 5.90
C PRO A 365 -18.22 9.79 7.30
N TYR A 366 -17.85 11.00 7.74
CA TYR A 366 -18.24 11.58 9.03
C TYR A 366 -19.40 12.58 8.92
N ASP A 367 -19.95 12.79 7.72
CA ASP A 367 -21.20 13.54 7.58
C ASP A 367 -22.33 12.70 8.21
N GLY A 368 -22.80 13.14 9.38
CA GLY A 368 -23.81 12.46 10.21
C GLY A 368 -25.18 12.28 9.55
N ASN A 369 -25.30 12.64 8.27
CA ASN A 369 -26.46 12.48 7.41
C ASN A 369 -26.41 11.23 6.53
N THR A 370 -25.39 10.38 6.60
CA THR A 370 -25.43 9.06 5.93
C THR A 370 -26.34 8.11 6.71
N PRO A 371 -27.52 7.73 6.19
CA PRO A 371 -28.36 6.75 6.86
C PRO A 371 -27.62 5.41 6.85
N ILE A 372 -27.29 4.90 8.04
CA ILE A 372 -26.85 3.51 8.20
C ILE A 372 -28.02 2.65 7.70
N ALA A 373 -27.86 2.06 6.51
CA ALA A 373 -28.81 1.09 6.00
C ALA A 373 -28.73 -0.16 6.87
N VAL A 374 -29.57 -0.22 7.91
CA VAL A 374 -29.74 -1.42 8.73
C VAL A 374 -30.62 -2.38 7.92
N ASP A 375 -30.08 -3.55 7.59
CA ASP A 375 -30.82 -4.62 6.93
C ASP A 375 -32.06 -4.99 7.77
N PRO A 376 -33.30 -4.89 7.23
CA PRO A 376 -34.54 -5.07 7.99
C PRO A 376 -34.77 -6.51 8.48
N ARG A 377 -33.85 -7.45 8.23
CA ARG A 377 -33.96 -8.85 8.68
C ARG A 377 -33.70 -9.08 10.18
N TRP A 378 -33.38 -8.03 10.93
CA TRP A 378 -33.23 -8.07 12.38
C TRP A 378 -34.12 -7.00 13.02
N LYS A 379 -35.42 -7.26 13.10
CA LYS A 379 -36.37 -6.58 13.98
C LYS A 379 -37.16 -7.59 14.79
#